data_AF-A0AAV4XW15-F1
#
_entry.id   AF-A0AAV4XW15-F1
#
_cell.length_a   1.000
_cell.length_b   1.000
_cell.length_c   1.000
_cell.angle_alpha   90.00
_cell.angle_beta   90.00
_cell.angle_gamma   90.00
#
_symmetry.space_group_name_H-M   'P 1'
#
loop_
_entity.id
_entity.type
_entity.pdbx_description
1 polymer ?
#
loop_
_entity_poly.entity_id
_entity_poly.type
_entity_poly.pdbx_seq_one_letter_code
_entity_poly.pdbx_strand_id
1 'polypeptide(L)'
;MIVEKYHRILAFRQRSWLAHFNNEKRKEAKDDFTRAFCKKMNNSFFGRLMLNQRKKKFSVRASPTEKDCQNNLSSPLLEYFEPINETLTNLKCENLN
;
A
#
# COMPACT_ATOMS: atom_id res chain seq x y z
N MET A 1 9.81 -31.07 25.84
CA MET A 1 10.79 -30.24 25.11
C MET A 1 10.88 -28.91 25.84
N ILE A 2 12.03 -28.64 26.47
CA ILE A 2 12.27 -27.41 27.25
C ILE A 2 13.25 -26.57 26.43
N VAL A 3 12.87 -25.33 26.11
CA VAL A 3 13.72 -24.39 25.36
C VAL A 3 14.61 -23.64 26.35
N GLU A 4 15.92 -23.88 26.33
CA GLU A 4 16.87 -23.31 27.31
C GLU A 4 17.43 -21.93 26.90
N LYS A 5 17.59 -21.66 25.59
CA LYS A 5 18.10 -20.38 25.07
C LYS A 5 17.48 -20.04 23.72
N TYR A 6 17.08 -18.78 23.56
CA TYR A 6 16.68 -18.21 22.27
C TYR A 6 17.61 -17.04 21.91
N HIS A 7 18.11 -17.02 20.68
CA HIS A 7 18.92 -15.92 20.17
C HIS A 7 18.03 -14.90 19.44
N ARG A 8 17.76 -13.76 20.08
CA ARG A 8 17.10 -12.61 19.43
C ARG A 8 18.13 -11.84 18.61
N ILE A 9 18.30 -12.21 17.35
CA ILE A 9 19.23 -11.54 16.41
C ILE A 9 18.71 -10.16 15.99
N LEU A 10 17.38 -9.95 16.00
CA LEU A 10 16.74 -8.68 15.70
C LEU A 10 15.71 -8.36 16.79
N ALA A 11 16.02 -7.37 17.63
CA ALA A 11 15.11 -6.83 18.63
C ALA A 11 14.67 -5.44 18.20
N PHE A 12 13.40 -5.30 17.80
CA PHE A 12 12.83 -3.99 17.47
C PHE A 12 12.24 -3.33 18.70
N ARG A 13 12.63 -2.09 18.97
CA ARG A 13 11.91 -1.26 19.94
C ARG A 13 10.58 -0.83 19.33
N GLN A 14 9.53 -1.57 19.61
CA GLN A 14 8.17 -1.22 19.19
C GLN A 14 7.70 -0.01 20.01
N ARG A 15 7.29 1.06 19.32
CA ARG A 15 6.63 2.23 19.92
C ARG A 15 5.25 2.37 19.29
N SER A 16 4.25 2.78 20.06
CA SER A 16 2.88 3.04 19.59
C SER A 16 2.74 4.36 18.83
N TRP A 17 3.72 4.69 17.97
CA TRP A 17 3.82 5.98 17.30
C TRP A 17 2.66 6.24 16.33
N LEU A 18 2.16 5.18 15.66
CA LEU A 18 1.07 5.28 14.69
C LEU A 18 -0.24 5.74 15.32
N ALA A 19 -0.48 5.37 16.59
CA ALA A 19 -1.66 5.81 17.34
C ALA A 19 -1.61 7.31 17.66
N HIS A 20 -0.44 7.82 18.04
CA HIS A 20 -0.25 9.25 18.30
C HIS A 20 -0.41 10.08 17.03
N PHE A 21 0.25 9.66 15.95
CA PHE A 21 0.13 10.30 14.64
C PHE A 21 -1.33 10.42 14.17
N ASN A 22 -2.12 9.35 14.32
CA ASN A 22 -3.52 9.36 13.90
C ASN A 22 -4.41 10.28 14.74
N ASN A 23 -4.18 10.33 16.05
CA ASN A 23 -4.97 11.17 16.94
C ASN A 23 -4.67 12.65 16.71
N GLU A 24 -3.41 13.00 16.45
CA GLU A 24 -3.01 14.37 16.10
C GLU A 24 -3.60 14.78 14.75
N LYS A 25 -3.43 13.96 13.72
CA LYS A 25 -3.94 14.27 12.37
C LYS A 25 -5.47 14.38 12.31
N ARG A 26 -6.19 13.60 13.11
CA ARG A 26 -7.66 13.70 13.20
C ARG A 26 -8.14 14.89 14.04
N LYS A 27 -7.32 15.41 14.96
CA LYS A 27 -7.58 16.66 15.68
C LYS A 27 -7.32 17.89 14.80
N GLU A 28 -6.30 17.84 13.96
CA GLU A 28 -5.96 18.90 13.00
C GLU A 28 -6.97 19.00 11.83
N ALA A 29 -7.65 17.91 11.52
CA ALA A 29 -8.63 17.86 10.44
C ALA A 29 -9.84 18.77 10.74
N LYS A 30 -9.96 19.84 9.96
CA LYS A 30 -11.07 20.81 10.04
C LYS A 30 -12.34 20.31 9.35
N ASP A 31 -12.18 19.42 8.36
CA ASP A 31 -13.25 18.90 7.53
C ASP A 31 -13.50 17.40 7.77
N ASP A 32 -14.75 16.97 7.62
CA ASP A 32 -15.14 15.58 7.85
C ASP A 32 -14.54 14.64 6.77
N PHE A 33 -14.39 15.13 5.54
CA PHE A 33 -13.67 14.39 4.50
C PHE A 33 -12.23 14.10 4.91
N THR A 34 -11.49 15.10 5.38
CA THR A 34 -10.09 14.92 5.80
C THR A 34 -10.01 13.96 7.00
N ARG A 35 -10.93 14.06 7.96
CA ARG A 35 -11.03 13.16 9.10
C ARG A 35 -11.27 11.70 8.67
N ALA A 36 -12.16 11.49 7.71
CA ALA A 36 -12.44 10.17 7.13
C ALA A 36 -11.25 9.64 6.33
N PHE A 37 -10.58 10.50 5.57
CA PHE A 37 -9.37 10.18 4.82
C PHE A 37 -8.23 9.71 5.73
N CYS A 38 -7.93 10.44 6.80
CA CYS A 38 -6.92 10.03 7.79
C CYS A 38 -7.23 8.66 8.42
N LYS A 39 -8.51 8.34 8.65
CA LYS A 39 -8.93 7.00 9.12
C LYS A 39 -8.60 5.93 8.08
N LYS A 40 -8.97 6.18 6.82
CA LYS A 40 -8.75 5.24 5.71
C LYS A 40 -7.27 5.00 5.44
N MET A 41 -6.43 6.02 5.56
CA MET A 41 -4.97 5.89 5.41
C MET A 41 -4.35 4.96 6.46
N ASN A 42 -4.77 5.04 7.72
CA ASN A 42 -4.25 4.12 8.74
C ASN A 42 -4.72 2.68 8.47
N ASN A 43 -6.00 2.50 8.16
CA ASN A 43 -6.54 1.19 7.84
C ASN A 43 -5.83 0.56 6.62
N SER A 44 -5.54 1.34 5.58
CA SER A 44 -4.83 0.85 4.39
C SER A 44 -3.37 0.53 4.69
N PHE A 45 -2.69 1.36 5.49
CA PHE A 45 -1.31 1.11 5.91
C PHE A 45 -1.19 -0.18 6.73
N PHE A 46 -2.04 -0.35 7.75
CA PHE A 46 -2.06 -1.57 8.55
C PHE A 46 -2.37 -2.82 7.71
N GLY A 47 -3.39 -2.75 6.85
CA GLY A 47 -3.73 -3.86 5.95
C GLY A 47 -2.60 -4.22 4.99
N ARG A 48 -1.84 -3.22 4.51
CA ARG A 48 -0.69 -3.42 3.63
C ARG A 48 0.49 -4.08 4.36
N LEU A 49 0.73 -3.75 5.63
CA LEU A 49 1.78 -4.37 6.44
C LEU A 49 1.49 -5.84 6.74
N MET A 50 0.23 -6.20 6.95
CA MET A 50 -0.19 -7.58 7.25
C MET A 50 -0.38 -8.45 5.99
N LEU A 51 -0.24 -7.86 4.80
CA LEU A 51 -0.43 -8.57 3.55
C LEU A 51 0.70 -9.58 3.33
N ASN A 52 0.38 -10.80 2.91
CA ASN A 52 1.38 -11.79 2.52
C ASN A 52 1.87 -11.53 1.09
N GLN A 53 3.13 -11.14 0.95
CA GLN A 53 3.73 -10.74 -0.33
C GLN A 53 3.79 -11.90 -1.33
N ARG A 54 3.95 -13.14 -0.86
CA ARG A 54 4.00 -14.32 -1.74
C ARG A 54 2.64 -14.65 -2.35
N LYS A 55 1.55 -14.27 -1.67
CA LYS A 55 0.18 -14.42 -2.20
C LYS A 55 -0.23 -13.23 -3.08
N LYS A 56 0.59 -12.18 -3.17
CA LYS A 56 0.28 -11.00 -3.97
C LYS A 56 0.54 -11.30 -5.45
N LYS A 57 -0.51 -11.72 -6.15
CA LYS A 57 -0.45 -12.09 -7.57
C LYS A 57 -0.57 -10.94 -8.56
N PHE A 58 -0.74 -9.70 -8.09
CA PHE A 58 -0.90 -8.55 -8.97
C PHE A 58 0.01 -7.39 -8.56
N SER A 59 0.46 -6.65 -9.56
CA SER A 59 1.15 -5.38 -9.43
C SER A 59 0.22 -4.27 -9.92
N VAL A 60 0.22 -3.15 -9.22
CA VAL A 60 -0.47 -1.93 -9.67
C VAL A 60 0.63 -0.96 -10.10
N ARG A 61 0.56 -0.51 -11.35
CA ARG A 61 1.47 0.44 -11.96
C ARG A 61 0.69 1.71 -12.26
N ALA A 62 1.32 2.86 -12.07
CA ALA A 62 0.77 4.13 -12.47
C ALA A 62 1.66 4.69 -13.59
N SER A 63 1.08 4.95 -14.75
CA SER A 63 1.80 5.43 -15.92
C SER A 63 1.48 6.91 -16.14
N PRO A 64 2.42 7.83 -15.84
CA PRO A 64 2.23 9.26 -16.04
C PRO A 64 2.60 9.72 -17.46
N THR A 65 3.33 8.91 -18.22
CA THR A 65 3.79 9.23 -19.58
C THR A 65 3.08 8.36 -20.60
N GLU A 66 2.72 8.95 -21.74
CA GLU A 66 2.02 8.25 -22.81
C GLU A 66 2.78 7.00 -23.29
N LYS A 67 4.10 7.10 -23.41
CA LYS A 67 4.97 5.97 -23.78
C LYS A 67 4.86 4.79 -22.81
N ASP A 68 4.86 5.06 -21.51
CA ASP A 68 4.72 4.03 -20.49
C ASP A 68 3.31 3.44 -20.49
N CYS A 69 2.30 4.27 -20.78
CA CYS A 69 0.93 3.81 -20.96
C CYS A 69 0.82 2.84 -22.13
N GLN A 70 1.34 3.20 -23.31
CA GLN A 70 1.34 2.34 -24.50
C GLN A 70 2.08 1.01 -24.25
N ASN A 71 3.24 1.06 -23.59
CA ASN A 71 4.00 -0.14 -23.23
C ASN A 71 3.26 -1.06 -22.25
N ASN A 72 2.56 -0.50 -21.26
CA ASN A 72 1.80 -1.31 -20.32
C ASN A 72 0.46 -1.80 -20.90
N LEU A 73 -0.16 -1.04 -21.81
CA LEU A 73 -1.38 -1.43 -22.54
C LEU A 73 -1.15 -2.60 -23.50
N SER A 74 0.04 -2.63 -24.12
CA SER A 74 0.46 -3.73 -25.01
C SER A 74 0.91 -4.99 -24.26
N SER A 75 1.03 -4.94 -22.92
CA SER A 75 1.46 -6.10 -22.15
C SER A 75 0.35 -7.16 -22.08
N PRO A 76 0.65 -8.44 -22.37
CA PRO A 76 -0.32 -9.53 -22.22
C PRO A 76 -0.66 -9.83 -20.75
N LEU A 77 0.08 -9.24 -19.80
CA LEU A 77 -0.14 -9.40 -18.37
C LEU A 77 -1.11 -8.36 -17.81
N LEU A 78 -1.64 -7.46 -18.63
CA LEU A 78 -2.59 -6.45 -18.21
C LEU A 78 -3.96 -7.09 -17.96
N GLU A 79 -4.46 -6.99 -16.73
CA GLU A 79 -5.83 -7.42 -16.41
C GLU A 79 -6.82 -6.26 -16.58
N TYR A 80 -6.46 -5.07 -16.09
CA TYR A 80 -7.39 -3.96 -15.97
C TYR A 80 -6.64 -2.62 -15.97
N PHE A 81 -7.27 -1.57 -16.49
CA PHE A 81 -6.76 -0.21 -16.40
C PHE A 81 -7.88 0.78 -16.04
N GLU A 82 -7.52 1.83 -15.31
CA GLU A 82 -8.42 2.89 -14.86
C GLU A 82 -7.73 4.26 -15.04
N PRO A 83 -8.26 5.13 -15.91
CA PRO A 83 -7.76 6.50 -16.04
C PRO A 83 -8.20 7.31 -14.82
N ILE A 84 -7.25 7.83 -14.04
CA ILE A 84 -7.53 8.68 -12.88
C ILE A 84 -7.67 10.14 -13.32
N ASN A 85 -6.81 10.59 -14.22
CA ASN A 85 -6.82 11.94 -14.78
C ASN A 85 -6.24 11.92 -16.20
N GLU A 86 -6.20 13.07 -16.88
CA GLU A 86 -5.69 13.21 -18.25
C GLU A 86 -4.25 12.74 -18.45
N THR A 87 -3.46 12.70 -17.37
CA THR A 87 -2.03 12.37 -17.40
C THR A 87 -1.69 11.04 -16.74
N LEU A 88 -2.61 10.43 -15.99
CA LEU A 88 -2.33 9.34 -15.08
C LEU A 88 -3.34 8.21 -15.23
N THR A 89 -2.85 7.05 -15.65
CA THR A 89 -3.62 5.83 -15.75
C THR A 89 -3.05 4.78 -14.81
N ASN A 90 -3.92 4.20 -13.98
CA ASN A 90 -3.60 3.02 -13.20
C ASN A 90 -3.75 1.77 -14.08
N LEU A 91 -2.79 0.88 -13.99
CA LEU A 91 -2.79 -0.40 -14.68
C LEU A 91 -2.56 -1.51 -13.64
N LYS A 92 -3.44 -2.51 -13.62
CA LYS A 92 -3.31 -3.71 -12.82
C LYS A 92 -2.77 -4.82 -13.71
N CYS A 93 -1.58 -5.31 -13.40
CA CYS A 93 -0.92 -6.39 -14.12
C CYS A 93 -0.80 -7.63 -13.24
N GLU A 94 -1.00 -8.82 -13.80
CA GLU A 94 -0.66 -10.08 -13.15
C GLU A 94 0.86 -10.22 -13.00
N ASN A 95 1.27 -10.86 -11.91
CA ASN A 95 2.64 -11.29 -11.71
C ASN A 95 2.79 -12.71 -12.26
N LEU A 96 3.79 -12.92 -13.11
CA LEU A 96 4.23 -14.25 -13.50
C LEU A 96 4.70 -14.99 -12.23
N ASN A 97 4.17 -16.20 -12.00
CA ASN A 97 4.47 -17.02 -10.82
C ASN A 97 5.92 -17.51 -10.79
#